data_AF-A0A957WSS6-F1
#
_entry.id   AF-A0A957WSS6-F1
#
_cell.length_a   1.000
_cell.length_b   1.000
_cell.length_c   1.000
_cell.angle_alpha   90.00
_cell.angle_beta   90.00
_cell.angle_gamma   90.00
#
_symmetry.space_group_name_H-M   'P 1'
#
loop_
_entity.id
_entity.type
_entity.pdbx_description
1 polymer ?
#
loop_
_entity_poly.entity_id
_entity_poly.type
_entity_poly.pdbx_seq_one_letter_code
_entity_poly.pdbx_strand_id
1 'polypeptide(L)'
;MALRLLQVIFPVMHKDEVEQLLHEQESLQTWTVVLDEDLASSSVLLMTEQTEKITDLISERFPNQEEFRIVLFPVEATIPAPDPQEDEGQKTAESGQEGEAQPQFGRVSREELYNDVADGADLSINYILMVVLSTVVAAIGLLRNDVAVIIGAMVIAPLIKPNMAMALAATLGDLKLLGQALRTNGVGLVIIVILSIVMGLMIPIDPEAEQIVSRT
;
A
#
# COMPACT_ATOMS: atom_id res chain seq x y z
N MET A 1 11.59 11.39 0.71
CA MET A 1 11.68 10.81 2.06
C MET A 1 10.28 10.46 2.51
N ALA A 2 9.96 9.18 2.66
CA ALA A 2 8.69 8.76 3.24
C ALA A 2 8.89 8.64 4.75
N LEU A 3 8.13 9.42 5.52
CA LEU A 3 8.20 9.42 6.98
C LEU A 3 7.12 8.52 7.58
N ARG A 4 7.42 7.93 8.73
CA ARG A 4 6.48 7.17 9.53
C ARG A 4 6.51 7.65 10.97
N LEU A 5 5.33 7.76 11.57
CA LEU A 5 5.18 8.01 13.00
C LEU A 5 4.85 6.66 13.64
N LEU A 6 5.82 6.13 14.38
CA LEU A 6 5.64 4.92 15.16
C LEU A 6 5.23 5.32 16.57
N GLN A 7 4.09 4.84 17.02
CA GLN A 7 3.59 5.03 18.37
C GLN A 7 3.60 3.67 19.09
N VAL A 8 4.25 3.63 20.23
CA VAL A 8 4.45 2.44 21.05
C VAL A 8 3.76 2.68 22.38
N ILE A 9 2.70 1.94 22.65
CA ILE A 9 1.94 1.97 23.90
C ILE A 9 2.43 0.84 24.78
N PHE A 10 2.78 1.12 26.03
CA PHE A 10 3.38 0.17 26.97
C PHE A 10 3.06 0.53 28.44
N PRO A 11 3.17 -0.42 29.38
CA PRO A 11 3.03 -0.15 30.81
C PRO A 11 4.10 0.82 31.33
N VAL A 12 3.73 1.75 32.21
CA VAL A 12 4.64 2.79 32.77
C VAL A 12 5.91 2.19 33.39
N MET A 13 5.83 0.96 33.90
CA MET A 13 6.97 0.19 34.45
C MET A 13 8.14 0.03 33.47
N HIS A 14 7.88 0.00 32.17
CA HIS A 14 8.90 -0.20 31.12
C HIS A 14 9.32 1.10 30.43
N LYS A 15 8.94 2.26 30.99
CA LYS A 15 9.20 3.57 30.38
C LYS A 15 10.68 3.81 30.08
N ASP A 16 11.55 3.61 31.06
CA ASP A 16 12.97 3.89 30.90
C ASP A 16 13.62 2.97 29.86
N GLU A 17 13.17 1.71 29.77
CA GLU A 17 13.68 0.75 28.80
C GLU A 17 13.27 1.11 27.37
N VAL A 18 12.00 1.49 27.16
CA VAL A 18 11.50 1.89 25.84
C VAL A 18 12.12 3.23 25.41
N GLU A 19 12.24 4.20 26.30
CA GLU A 19 12.91 5.48 26.00
C GLU A 19 14.38 5.27 25.62
N GLN A 20 15.09 4.38 26.32
CA GLN A 20 16.48 4.06 25.98
C GLN A 20 16.57 3.39 24.60
N LEU A 21 15.72 2.40 24.30
CA LEU A 21 15.70 1.72 23.00
C LEU A 21 15.42 2.68 21.84
N LEU A 22 14.51 3.64 22.03
CA LEU A 22 14.16 4.62 21.00
C LEU A 22 15.24 5.71 20.83
N HIS A 23 15.90 6.11 21.92
CA HIS A 23 17.03 7.05 21.85
C HIS A 23 18.29 6.48 21.22
N GLU A 24 18.50 5.16 21.31
CA GLU A 24 19.63 4.47 20.67
C GLU A 24 19.49 4.38 19.14
N GLN A 25 18.33 4.72 18.58
CA GLN A 25 18.06 4.67 17.15
C GLN A 25 18.16 6.05 16.51
N GLU A 26 18.64 6.08 15.26
CA GLU A 26 18.57 7.27 14.41
C GLU A 26 17.10 7.62 14.15
N SER A 27 16.55 8.54 14.94
CA SER A 27 15.19 9.05 14.80
C SER A 27 15.22 10.57 14.71
N LEU A 28 14.26 11.15 13.97
CA LEU A 28 14.16 12.60 13.81
C LEU A 28 13.70 13.26 15.11
N GLN A 29 12.74 12.64 15.80
CA GLN A 29 12.18 13.14 17.04
C GLN A 29 11.52 12.00 17.81
N THR A 30 11.73 11.95 19.12
CA THR A 30 11.05 11.04 20.05
C THR A 30 10.38 11.86 21.15
N TRP A 31 9.17 11.49 21.54
CA TRP A 31 8.50 12.05 22.71
C TRP A 31 7.63 10.99 23.41
N THR A 32 7.55 11.07 24.73
CA THR A 32 6.74 10.14 25.53
C THR A 32 5.64 10.90 26.27
N VAL A 33 4.43 10.37 26.21
CA VAL A 33 3.25 10.87 26.93
C VAL A 33 2.74 9.77 27.84
N VAL A 34 2.53 10.07 29.12
CA VAL A 34 1.84 9.15 30.04
C VAL A 34 0.34 9.27 29.78
N LEU A 35 -0.31 8.16 29.43
CA LEU A 35 -1.74 8.11 29.09
C LEU A 35 -2.59 8.07 30.36
N ASP A 36 -2.21 7.22 31.32
CA ASP A 36 -2.86 7.06 32.62
C ASP A 36 -1.85 6.51 33.66
N GLU A 37 -2.28 6.19 34.89
CA GLU A 37 -1.41 5.65 35.95
C GLU A 37 -0.67 4.37 35.53
N ASP A 38 -1.27 3.56 34.64
CA ASP A 38 -0.72 2.27 34.23
C ASP A 38 -0.04 2.28 32.84
N LEU A 39 -0.40 3.21 31.94
CA LEU A 39 0.03 3.20 30.53
C LEU A 39 0.78 4.46 30.11
N ALA A 40 1.81 4.28 29.31
CA ALA A 40 2.54 5.33 28.61
C ALA A 40 2.60 5.04 27.10
N SER A 41 2.76 6.10 26.31
CA SER A 41 2.89 6.04 24.86
C SER A 41 4.13 6.83 24.45
N SER A 42 5.09 6.16 23.82
CA SER A 42 6.22 6.82 23.17
C SER A 42 5.99 6.88 21.68
N SER A 43 6.17 8.07 21.11
CA SER A 43 6.01 8.36 19.70
C SER A 43 7.35 8.74 19.12
N VAL A 44 7.69 8.13 17.99
CA VAL A 44 8.95 8.38 17.29
C VAL A 44 8.70 8.63 15.80
N LEU A 45 9.31 9.69 15.28
CA LEU A 45 9.29 10.05 13.87
C LEU A 45 10.52 9.45 13.18
N LEU A 46 10.28 8.60 12.19
CA LEU A 46 11.27 7.75 11.54
C LEU A 46 11.24 7.90 10.03
N MET A 47 12.36 7.57 9.38
CA MET A 47 12.35 7.24 7.96
C MET A 47 11.75 5.85 7.73
N THR A 48 11.11 5.64 6.58
CA THR A 48 10.46 4.35 6.24
C THR A 48 11.46 3.19 6.30
N GLU A 49 12.70 3.41 5.87
CA GLU A 49 13.78 2.41 5.85
C GLU A 49 14.19 1.92 7.25
N GLN A 50 13.97 2.72 8.29
CA GLN A 50 14.30 2.40 9.68
C GLN A 50 13.14 1.72 10.42
N THR A 51 11.94 1.76 9.85
CA THR A 51 10.72 1.28 10.51
C THR A 51 10.80 -0.22 10.82
N GLU A 52 11.20 -1.07 9.86
CA GLU A 52 11.29 -2.54 10.03
C GLU A 52 12.24 -2.91 11.18
N LYS A 53 13.41 -2.24 11.28
CA LYS A 53 14.40 -2.51 12.34
C LYS A 53 13.83 -2.25 13.74
N ILE A 54 13.11 -1.14 13.90
CA ILE A 54 12.57 -0.74 15.20
C ILE A 54 11.39 -1.63 15.58
N THR A 55 10.51 -1.94 14.64
CA THR A 55 9.39 -2.87 14.90
C THR A 55 9.87 -4.26 15.29
N ASP A 56 10.92 -4.78 14.63
CA ASP A 56 11.51 -6.08 14.96
C ASP A 56 12.17 -6.07 16.34
N LEU A 57 12.99 -5.06 16.65
CA LEU A 57 13.66 -4.94 17.96
C LEU A 57 12.67 -4.87 19.12
N ILE A 58 11.61 -4.09 18.95
CA ILE A 58 10.57 -3.96 19.96
C ILE A 58 9.81 -5.29 20.12
N SER A 59 9.47 -5.95 19.01
CA SER A 59 8.74 -7.23 19.03
C SER A 59 9.57 -8.36 19.64
N GLU A 60 10.88 -8.39 19.40
CA GLU A 60 11.81 -9.37 19.97
C GLU A 60 12.02 -9.15 21.48
N ARG A 61 12.08 -7.89 21.93
CA ARG A 61 12.37 -7.56 23.33
C ARG A 61 11.14 -7.62 24.24
N PHE A 62 9.95 -7.33 23.72
CA PHE A 62 8.69 -7.39 24.47
C PHE A 62 7.70 -8.41 23.87
N PRO A 63 8.05 -9.72 23.84
CA PRO A 63 7.16 -10.72 23.28
C PRO A 63 5.93 -10.92 24.18
N ASN A 64 4.74 -10.97 23.58
CA ASN A 64 3.48 -11.41 24.22
C ASN A 64 2.99 -10.60 25.44
N GLN A 65 3.30 -9.32 25.56
CA GLN A 65 2.60 -8.46 26.52
C GLN A 65 1.33 -7.86 25.89
N GLU A 66 0.14 -8.22 26.38
CA GLU A 66 -1.15 -7.73 25.83
C GLU A 66 -1.30 -6.20 25.93
N GLU A 67 -0.63 -5.60 26.91
CA GLU A 67 -0.59 -4.16 27.16
C GLU A 67 0.36 -3.41 26.21
N PHE A 68 1.19 -4.15 25.46
CA PHE A 68 2.15 -3.60 24.52
C PHE A 68 1.54 -3.51 23.12
N ARG A 69 1.51 -2.31 22.54
CA ARG A 69 0.95 -2.10 21.19
C ARG A 69 1.79 -1.14 20.38
N ILE A 70 2.12 -1.57 19.16
CA ILE A 70 2.77 -0.72 18.16
C ILE A 70 1.70 -0.26 17.17
N VAL A 71 1.68 1.04 16.89
CA VAL A 71 0.80 1.68 15.90
C VAL A 71 1.67 2.48 14.95
N LEU A 72 1.54 2.23 13.65
CA LEU A 72 2.31 2.89 12.62
C LEU A 72 1.40 3.82 11.82
N PHE A 73 1.77 5.10 11.72
CA PHE A 73 1.05 6.08 10.92
C PHE A 73 1.91 6.57 9.75
N PRO A 74 1.36 6.64 8.53
CA PRO A 74 2.00 7.38 7.45
C PRO A 74 2.00 8.88 7.79
N VAL A 75 3.15 9.52 7.66
CA VAL A 75 3.27 10.97 7.92
C VAL A 75 3.17 11.69 6.58
N GLU A 76 2.08 12.43 6.40
CA GLU A 76 1.82 13.18 5.17
C GLU A 76 2.71 14.43 5.05
N ALA A 77 3.02 15.07 6.18
CA ALA A 77 3.89 16.25 6.23
C ALA A 77 4.46 16.47 7.64
N THR A 78 5.65 17.08 7.72
CA THR A 78 6.23 17.59 8.97
C THR A 78 6.71 19.02 8.78
N ILE A 79 6.63 19.82 9.85
CA ILE A 79 7.20 21.17 9.90
C ILE A 79 7.99 21.26 11.21
N PRO A 80 9.30 21.54 11.18
CA PRO A 80 10.14 21.77 9.98
C PRO A 80 10.29 20.51 9.10
N ALA A 81 10.59 20.72 7.82
CA ALA A 81 10.94 19.62 6.93
C ALA A 81 12.31 19.05 7.34
N PRO A 82 12.51 17.72 7.31
CA PRO A 82 13.81 17.11 7.60
C PRO A 82 14.86 17.60 6.61
N ASP A 83 16.10 17.77 7.08
CA ASP A 83 17.21 18.23 6.24
C ASP A 83 17.63 17.10 5.27
N PRO A 84 17.63 17.32 3.93
CA PRO A 84 18.05 16.31 2.97
C PRO A 84 19.52 15.87 3.08
N GLN A 85 20.37 16.60 3.81
CA GLN A 85 21.82 16.41 3.81
C GLN A 85 22.34 15.27 4.71
N GLU A 86 21.54 14.74 5.64
CA GLU A 86 21.98 13.62 6.49
C GLU A 86 22.16 12.30 5.69
N ASP A 87 21.54 12.20 4.51
CA ASP A 87 21.59 11.02 3.63
C ASP A 87 22.81 10.99 2.67
N GLU A 88 23.44 12.15 2.39
CA GLU A 88 24.59 12.24 1.47
C GLU A 88 25.94 12.01 2.18
N GLY A 89 26.01 12.31 3.49
CA GLY A 89 27.23 12.23 4.29
C GLY A 89 27.81 10.82 4.46
N GLN A 90 26.98 9.78 4.30
CA GLN A 90 27.40 8.39 4.48
C GLN A 90 27.65 7.64 3.16
N LYS A 91 27.27 8.22 2.01
CA LYS A 91 27.43 7.60 0.67
C LYS A 91 28.65 8.11 -0.11
N THR A 92 29.33 9.16 0.36
CA THR A 92 30.44 9.78 -0.41
C THR A 92 31.82 9.14 -0.15
N ALA A 93 31.97 8.24 0.82
CA ALA A 93 33.29 7.67 1.15
C ALA A 93 33.62 6.34 0.45
N GLU A 94 32.64 5.57 -0.06
CA GLU A 94 32.90 4.21 -0.57
C GLU A 94 32.02 3.82 -1.76
N SER A 95 32.14 4.50 -2.90
CA SER A 95 31.95 3.86 -4.22
C SER A 95 32.14 4.85 -5.36
N GLY A 96 33.36 4.91 -5.87
CA GLY A 96 33.56 5.29 -7.27
C GLY A 96 33.09 4.13 -8.15
N GLN A 97 31.84 4.18 -8.60
CA GLN A 97 31.36 3.45 -9.77
C GLN A 97 30.01 4.02 -10.21
N GLU A 98 30.00 4.61 -11.39
CA GLU A 98 28.81 5.05 -12.12
C GLU A 98 27.98 3.82 -12.48
N GLY A 99 27.10 3.41 -11.56
CA GLY A 99 26.06 2.42 -11.79
C GLY A 99 24.70 3.12 -11.78
N GLU A 100 23.90 2.84 -12.80
CA GLU A 100 22.53 3.33 -12.97
C GLU A 100 21.76 3.30 -11.64
N ALA A 101 21.31 4.48 -11.19
CA ALA A 101 20.53 4.63 -9.97
C ALA A 101 19.20 3.88 -10.13
N GLN A 102 19.16 2.62 -9.71
CA GLN A 102 17.92 1.90 -9.49
C GLN A 102 17.10 2.72 -8.48
N PRO A 103 15.80 2.98 -8.74
CA PRO A 103 14.95 3.63 -7.76
C PRO A 103 14.94 2.75 -6.51
N GLN A 104 15.63 3.20 -5.45
CA GLN A 104 15.57 2.58 -4.14
C GLN A 104 14.16 2.86 -3.60
N PHE A 105 13.24 1.95 -3.89
CA PHE A 105 11.97 1.88 -3.17
C PHE A 105 12.33 1.68 -1.69
N GLY A 106 12.11 2.71 -0.87
CA GLY A 106 12.30 2.63 0.58
C GLY A 106 11.60 1.38 1.09
N ARG A 107 12.30 0.58 1.91
CA ARG A 107 11.78 -0.69 2.42
C ARG A 107 10.57 -0.42 3.32
N VAL A 108 9.37 -0.68 2.81
CA VAL A 108 8.11 -0.59 3.57
C VAL A 108 8.01 -1.78 4.52
N SER A 109 7.50 -1.58 5.74
CA SER A 109 7.31 -2.68 6.72
C SER A 109 6.35 -3.73 6.17
N ARG A 110 6.54 -5.00 6.55
CA ARG A 110 5.73 -6.13 6.08
C ARG A 110 4.26 -5.98 6.48
N GLU A 111 4.03 -5.46 7.68
CA GLU A 111 2.71 -5.22 8.25
C GLU A 111 1.99 -4.09 7.49
N GLU A 112 2.73 -3.05 7.12
CA GLU A 112 2.19 -1.96 6.30
C GLU A 112 1.85 -2.45 4.88
N LEU A 113 2.78 -3.18 4.24
CA LEU A 113 2.56 -3.79 2.92
C LEU A 113 1.37 -4.75 2.93
N TYR A 114 1.25 -5.57 3.98
CA TYR A 114 0.13 -6.50 4.11
C TYR A 114 -1.20 -5.74 4.22
N ASN A 115 -1.29 -4.73 5.08
CA ASN A 115 -2.53 -3.98 5.24
C ASN A 115 -2.92 -3.19 3.97
N ASP A 116 -1.97 -2.50 3.32
CA ASP A 116 -2.24 -1.73 2.09
C ASP A 116 -2.73 -2.64 0.95
N VAL A 117 -2.12 -3.82 0.81
CA VAL A 117 -2.51 -4.79 -0.20
C VAL A 117 -3.81 -5.51 0.18
N ALA A 118 -4.01 -5.84 1.45
CA ALA A 118 -5.21 -6.54 1.94
C ALA A 118 -6.48 -5.70 1.78
N ASP A 119 -6.40 -4.38 2.03
CA ASP A 119 -7.51 -3.44 1.77
C ASP A 119 -7.95 -3.46 0.30
N GLY A 120 -7.01 -3.75 -0.61
CA GLY A 120 -7.25 -3.94 -2.03
C GLY A 120 -8.05 -5.19 -2.40
N ALA A 121 -8.17 -6.16 -1.50
CA ALA A 121 -8.88 -7.42 -1.72
C ALA A 121 -10.39 -7.31 -1.48
N ASP A 122 -10.85 -6.28 -0.76
CA ASP A 122 -12.24 -6.16 -0.36
C ASP A 122 -13.17 -5.71 -1.49
N LEU A 123 -14.33 -6.36 -1.56
CA LEU A 123 -15.38 -6.03 -2.52
C LEU A 123 -16.09 -4.74 -2.07
N SER A 124 -15.55 -3.61 -2.49
CA SER A 124 -16.12 -2.28 -2.19
C SER A 124 -17.11 -1.82 -3.25
N ILE A 125 -18.03 -0.94 -2.86
CA ILE A 125 -18.95 -0.26 -3.78
C ILE A 125 -18.16 0.55 -4.82
N ASN A 126 -17.05 1.19 -4.40
CA ASN A 126 -16.16 1.94 -5.29
C ASN A 126 -15.55 1.04 -6.36
N TYR A 127 -15.10 -0.17 -6.00
CA TYR A 127 -14.61 -1.15 -6.96
C TYR A 127 -15.69 -1.50 -8.00
N ILE A 128 -16.89 -1.84 -7.55
CA ILE A 128 -18.02 -2.17 -8.43
C ILE A 128 -18.34 -0.99 -9.36
N LEU A 129 -18.41 0.23 -8.83
CA LEU A 129 -18.72 1.43 -9.59
C LEU A 129 -17.64 1.70 -10.66
N MET A 130 -16.36 1.61 -10.30
CA MET A 130 -15.26 1.79 -11.26
C MET A 130 -15.26 0.71 -12.35
N VAL A 131 -15.59 -0.55 -12.00
CA VAL A 131 -15.77 -1.63 -12.98
C VAL A 131 -16.90 -1.31 -13.96
N VAL A 132 -18.06 -0.87 -13.46
CA VAL A 132 -19.22 -0.49 -14.28
C VAL A 132 -18.86 0.67 -15.21
N LEU A 133 -18.27 1.74 -14.67
CA LEU A 133 -17.89 2.93 -15.42
C LEU A 133 -16.82 2.62 -16.48
N SER A 134 -15.78 1.86 -16.11
CA SER A 134 -14.75 1.41 -17.05
C SER A 134 -15.36 0.62 -18.21
N THR A 135 -16.30 -0.30 -17.93
CA THR A 135 -16.97 -1.09 -18.96
C THR A 135 -17.79 -0.21 -19.92
N VAL A 136 -18.52 0.78 -19.39
CA VAL A 136 -19.30 1.71 -20.21
C VAL A 136 -18.38 2.58 -21.08
N VAL A 137 -17.30 3.12 -20.50
CA VAL A 137 -16.32 3.93 -21.24
C VAL A 137 -15.62 3.09 -22.32
N ALA A 138 -15.27 1.84 -22.02
CA ALA A 138 -14.69 0.91 -23.00
C ALA A 138 -15.65 0.66 -24.18
N ALA A 139 -16.93 0.43 -23.91
CA ALA A 139 -17.94 0.26 -24.95
C ALA A 139 -18.10 1.51 -25.83
N ILE A 140 -18.06 2.71 -25.24
CA ILE A 140 -18.08 3.97 -25.99
C ILE A 140 -16.81 4.13 -26.84
N GLY A 141 -15.65 3.76 -26.30
CA GLY A 141 -14.37 3.78 -27.03
C GLY A 141 -14.40 2.86 -28.25
N LEU A 142 -14.94 1.65 -28.09
CA LEU A 142 -15.15 0.72 -29.20
C LEU A 142 -16.13 1.27 -30.24
N LEU A 143 -17.28 1.81 -29.80
CA LEU A 143 -18.28 2.41 -30.69
C LEU A 143 -17.71 3.56 -31.53
N ARG A 144 -16.77 4.32 -30.97
CA ARG A 144 -16.09 5.44 -31.65
C ARG A 144 -14.81 5.03 -32.39
N ASN A 145 -14.41 3.75 -32.32
CA ASN A 145 -13.13 3.26 -32.81
C ASN A 145 -11.95 4.12 -32.29
N ASP A 146 -12.00 4.54 -31.01
CA ASP A 146 -11.04 5.46 -30.39
C ASP A 146 -10.16 4.76 -29.35
N VAL A 147 -8.89 4.55 -29.71
CA VAL A 147 -7.88 3.94 -28.85
C VAL A 147 -7.68 4.71 -27.55
N ALA A 148 -7.68 6.05 -27.60
CA ALA A 148 -7.39 6.86 -26.42
C ALA A 148 -8.46 6.66 -25.34
N VAL A 149 -9.73 6.55 -25.75
CA VAL A 149 -10.85 6.27 -24.83
C VAL A 149 -10.76 4.85 -24.27
N ILE A 150 -10.39 3.86 -25.09
CA ILE A 150 -10.20 2.46 -24.65
C ILE A 150 -9.07 2.36 -23.62
N ILE A 151 -7.93 3.02 -23.88
CA ILE A 151 -6.82 3.08 -22.91
C ILE A 151 -7.26 3.81 -21.63
N GLY A 152 -8.03 4.89 -21.75
CA GLY A 152 -8.62 5.58 -20.60
C GLY A 152 -9.47 4.67 -19.72
N ALA A 153 -10.27 3.79 -20.32
CA ALA A 153 -11.04 2.79 -19.58
C ALA A 153 -10.16 1.80 -18.79
N MET A 154 -9.01 1.42 -19.35
CA MET A 154 -8.03 0.54 -18.67
C MET A 154 -7.42 1.21 -17.44
N VAL A 155 -7.15 2.52 -17.49
CA VAL A 155 -6.62 3.28 -16.35
C VAL A 155 -7.64 3.39 -15.20
N ILE A 156 -8.93 3.48 -15.54
CA ILE A 156 -10.02 3.54 -14.56
C ILE A 156 -10.26 2.17 -13.89
N ALA A 157 -9.96 1.06 -14.59
CA ALA A 157 -10.27 -0.29 -14.12
C ALA A 157 -9.47 -0.65 -12.85
N PRO A 158 -10.14 -0.94 -11.72
CA PRO A 158 -9.48 -1.13 -10.42
C PRO A 158 -8.98 -2.58 -10.22
N LEU A 159 -8.52 -3.25 -11.28
CA LEU A 159 -8.20 -4.68 -11.24
C LEU A 159 -6.81 -5.00 -10.67
N ILE A 160 -5.93 -4.00 -10.57
CA ILE A 160 -4.57 -4.19 -10.06
C ILE A 160 -4.58 -4.57 -8.58
N LYS A 161 -5.35 -3.87 -7.74
CA LYS A 161 -5.33 -4.09 -6.28
C LYS A 161 -5.74 -5.52 -5.87
N PRO A 162 -6.86 -6.08 -6.34
CA PRO A 162 -7.23 -7.46 -6.01
C PRO A 162 -6.23 -8.50 -6.54
N ASN A 163 -5.58 -8.23 -7.67
CA ASN A 163 -4.55 -9.13 -8.22
C ASN A 163 -3.26 -9.10 -7.42
N MET A 164 -2.84 -7.92 -6.93
CA MET A 164 -1.71 -7.82 -6.01
C MET A 164 -2.00 -8.52 -4.69
N ALA A 165 -3.23 -8.38 -4.17
CA ALA A 165 -3.65 -9.11 -2.97
C ALA A 165 -3.66 -10.62 -3.16
N MET A 166 -4.10 -11.11 -4.31
CA MET A 166 -4.04 -12.53 -4.66
C MET A 166 -2.59 -13.03 -4.70
N ALA A 167 -1.67 -12.26 -5.30
CA ALA A 167 -0.26 -12.61 -5.38
C ALA A 167 0.39 -12.65 -3.98
N LEU A 168 0.13 -11.65 -3.15
CA LEU A 168 0.63 -11.60 -1.76
C LEU A 168 0.05 -12.74 -0.91
N ALA A 169 -1.23 -13.02 -1.04
CA ALA A 169 -1.87 -14.13 -0.34
C ALA A 169 -1.24 -15.48 -0.73
N ALA A 170 -0.93 -15.67 -2.02
CA ALA A 170 -0.27 -16.87 -2.51
C ALA A 170 1.18 -17.00 -2.00
N THR A 171 1.93 -15.89 -1.89
CA THR A 171 3.30 -15.92 -1.36
C THR A 171 3.34 -16.17 0.13
N LEU A 172 2.39 -15.63 0.90
CA LEU A 172 2.29 -15.84 2.35
C LEU A 172 1.55 -17.13 2.74
N GLY A 173 0.86 -17.79 1.81
CA GLY A 173 0.01 -18.94 2.10
C GLY A 173 -1.29 -18.58 2.84
N ASP A 174 -1.73 -17.33 2.76
CA ASP A 174 -2.95 -16.84 3.40
C ASP A 174 -4.20 -17.19 2.57
N LEU A 175 -4.82 -18.33 2.88
CA LEU A 175 -6.01 -18.81 2.18
C LEU A 175 -7.24 -17.89 2.37
N LYS A 176 -7.30 -17.13 3.47
CA LYS A 176 -8.42 -16.23 3.75
C LYS A 176 -8.34 -15.02 2.83
N LEU A 177 -7.18 -14.38 2.76
CA LEU A 177 -6.93 -13.25 1.85
C LEU A 177 -7.06 -13.70 0.38
N LEU A 178 -6.56 -14.90 0.05
CA LEU A 178 -6.69 -15.47 -1.29
C LEU A 178 -8.16 -15.63 -1.70
N GLY A 179 -8.99 -16.17 -0.81
CA GLY A 179 -10.42 -16.33 -1.03
C GLY A 179 -11.15 -14.99 -1.20
N GLN A 180 -10.78 -13.98 -0.43
CA GLN A 180 -11.33 -12.61 -0.56
C GLN A 180 -10.97 -12.00 -1.92
N ALA A 181 -9.69 -12.01 -2.30
CA ALA A 181 -9.21 -11.48 -3.57
C ALA A 181 -9.82 -12.20 -4.79
N LEU A 182 -9.95 -13.53 -4.72
CA LEU A 182 -10.63 -14.33 -5.75
C LEU A 182 -12.11 -13.99 -5.86
N ARG A 183 -12.81 -13.82 -4.73
CA ARG A 183 -14.22 -13.43 -4.73
C ARG A 183 -14.41 -12.06 -5.36
N THR A 184 -13.57 -11.08 -5.02
CA THR A 184 -13.64 -9.73 -5.57
C THR A 184 -13.41 -9.71 -7.08
N ASN A 185 -12.35 -10.39 -7.54
CA ASN A 185 -12.11 -10.58 -8.98
C ASN A 185 -13.25 -11.31 -9.68
N GLY A 186 -13.78 -12.39 -9.08
CA GLY A 186 -14.88 -13.17 -9.63
C GLY A 186 -16.15 -12.33 -9.79
N VAL A 187 -16.51 -11.54 -8.78
CA VAL A 187 -17.66 -10.62 -8.86
C VAL A 187 -17.43 -9.55 -9.93
N GLY A 188 -16.23 -8.94 -9.95
CA GLY A 188 -15.86 -7.97 -10.98
C GLY A 188 -15.99 -8.53 -12.39
N LEU A 189 -15.42 -9.71 -12.63
CA LEU A 189 -15.48 -10.42 -13.91
C LEU A 189 -16.93 -10.69 -14.35
N VAL A 190 -17.76 -11.20 -13.44
CA VAL A 190 -19.17 -11.47 -13.73
C VAL A 190 -19.91 -10.19 -14.11
N ILE A 191 -19.69 -9.08 -13.39
CA ILE A 191 -20.29 -7.79 -13.69
C ILE A 191 -19.85 -7.28 -15.07
N ILE A 192 -18.54 -7.33 -15.37
CA ILE A 192 -17.98 -6.93 -16.67
C ILE A 192 -18.62 -7.73 -17.80
N VAL A 193 -18.67 -9.05 -17.68
CA VAL A 193 -19.24 -9.93 -18.72
C VAL A 193 -20.71 -9.62 -18.94
N ILE A 194 -21.51 -9.50 -17.87
CA ILE A 194 -22.94 -9.20 -17.99
C ILE A 194 -23.15 -7.83 -18.64
N LEU A 195 -22.43 -6.80 -18.20
CA LEU A 195 -22.55 -5.45 -18.77
C LEU A 195 -22.12 -5.40 -20.22
N SER A 196 -21.01 -6.07 -20.57
CA SER A 196 -20.54 -6.15 -21.96
C SER A 196 -21.57 -6.83 -22.86
N ILE A 197 -22.22 -7.90 -22.40
CA ILE A 197 -23.31 -8.56 -23.15
C ILE A 197 -24.49 -7.59 -23.33
N VAL A 198 -24.93 -6.93 -22.26
CA VAL A 198 -26.05 -5.97 -22.31
C VAL A 198 -25.74 -4.82 -23.28
N MET A 199 -24.54 -4.26 -23.20
CA MET A 199 -24.09 -3.19 -24.09
C MET A 199 -23.99 -3.65 -25.54
N GLY A 200 -23.43 -4.84 -25.81
CA GLY A 200 -23.33 -5.40 -27.15
C GLY A 200 -24.68 -5.75 -27.78
N LEU A 201 -25.71 -6.04 -26.98
CA LEU A 201 -27.08 -6.23 -27.46
C LEU A 201 -27.81 -4.92 -27.74
N MET A 202 -27.50 -3.86 -26.99
CA MET A 202 -28.16 -2.54 -27.10
C MET A 202 -27.49 -1.63 -28.14
N ILE A 203 -26.18 -1.79 -28.35
CA ILE A 203 -25.36 -0.90 -29.18
C ILE A 203 -24.93 -1.66 -30.45
N PRO A 204 -25.24 -1.13 -31.65
CA PRO A 204 -24.70 -1.68 -32.88
C PRO A 204 -23.21 -1.34 -32.97
N ILE A 205 -22.37 -2.30 -32.58
CA ILE A 205 -20.91 -2.19 -32.74
C ILE A 205 -20.54 -2.79 -34.10
N ASP A 206 -19.86 -2.01 -34.93
CA ASP A 206 -19.38 -2.46 -36.23
C ASP A 206 -18.27 -3.51 -36.06
N PRO A 207 -18.45 -4.76 -36.51
CA PRO A 207 -17.43 -5.81 -36.42
C PRO A 207 -16.17 -5.47 -37.23
N GLU A 208 -16.26 -4.58 -38.22
CA GLU A 208 -15.13 -4.14 -39.04
C GLU A 208 -14.33 -3.00 -38.39
N ALA A 209 -14.71 -2.56 -37.19
CA ALA A 209 -13.95 -1.57 -36.45
C ALA A 209 -12.48 -1.99 -36.30
N GLU A 210 -11.56 -1.09 -36.64
CA GLU A 210 -10.11 -1.33 -36.65
C GLU A 210 -9.62 -1.88 -35.30
N GLN A 211 -10.18 -1.42 -34.19
CA GLN A 211 -9.82 -1.91 -32.85
C GLN A 211 -10.24 -3.35 -32.57
N ILE A 212 -11.24 -3.88 -33.27
CA ILE A 212 -11.67 -5.27 -33.17
C ILE A 212 -10.85 -6.14 -34.14
N VAL A 213 -10.76 -5.71 -35.40
CA VAL A 213 -10.04 -6.44 -36.46
C VAL A 213 -8.54 -6.56 -36.15
N SER A 214 -7.93 -5.52 -35.57
CA SER A 214 -6.50 -5.55 -35.19
C SER A 214 -6.18 -6.46 -33.99
N ARG A 215 -7.19 -7.08 -33.37
CA ARG A 215 -7.09 -7.89 -32.16
C ARG A 215 -7.73 -9.28 -32.28
N THR A 216 -8.24 -9.63 -33.46
CA THR A 216 -8.86 -10.93 -33.78
C THR A 216 -8.11 -11.58 -34.93
#